data_AF-A0A094C2B3-F1
#
_entry.id   AF-A0A094C2B3-F1
#
_cell.length_a   1.000
_cell.length_b   1.000
_cell.length_c   1.000
_cell.angle_alpha   90.00
_cell.angle_beta   90.00
_cell.angle_gamma   90.00
#
_symmetry.space_group_name_H-M   'P 1'
#
loop_
_entity.id
_entity.type
_entity.pdbx_description
1 polymer ?
#
loop_
_entity_poly.entity_id
_entity_poly.type
_entity_poly.pdbx_seq_one_letter_code
_entity_poly.pdbx_strand_id
1 'polypeptide(L)'
;MSNHGIIRITKELSGIQKSNDLSIGVACRDVDVRNVRAIIIGPPDTPYEFGFFEFAVKFGKDYPAKAPSINATTTNGGRCRFNPNIYAQGKVCLSILGTWRGERGEEWSSAQGLESILISIQSLMSSNPYENEPGYESAKSSEDTKNQKNYVMKIRHETLRISIIQRLEEYLGIASNGTVLPPVSADSDSDSLDDAFDESMAAFEPFKDLCKRRFLWYYDSYLLAIRKAREEVTDGQVFARMPFEGGGNDMVGKFNYTELTRRLETIKATLDAETLRWADEGLAQKKKDSGVAANLQRQYEQVVEAYKRDSSVTLDIELVDANPFVWAITYFGRPMTNLDGGLFRITLRLSPRFPEEQPRARFETPLFHHRIARDGTPCYTTTRSDDIKSHIDGIIEALEEESPPYDPRTMVNPEAAKLYWGTPEERKTYNRQLRRAVQRSLE
;
A
#
# COMPACT_ATOMS: atom_id res chain seq x y z
N MET A 1 -14.00 -34.42 11.31
CA MET A 1 -12.56 -34.17 11.58
C MET A 1 -12.09 -33.00 10.72
N SER A 2 -11.76 -31.80 11.19
CA SER A 2 -11.94 -31.10 12.47
C SER A 2 -12.19 -29.63 12.10
N ASN A 3 -13.45 -29.19 12.18
CA ASN A 3 -13.92 -27.83 11.87
C ASN A 3 -13.14 -26.75 12.67
N HIS A 4 -12.53 -27.13 13.79
CA HIS A 4 -11.74 -26.27 14.65
C HIS A 4 -10.56 -25.57 13.95
N GLY A 5 -9.87 -26.25 13.03
CA GLY A 5 -8.76 -25.64 12.29
C GLY A 5 -9.23 -24.50 11.37
N ILE A 6 -10.36 -24.70 10.68
CA ILE A 6 -10.97 -23.69 9.82
C ILE A 6 -11.47 -22.51 10.65
N ILE A 7 -12.19 -22.77 11.75
CA ILE A 7 -12.66 -21.72 12.67
C ILE A 7 -11.50 -20.86 13.17
N ARG A 8 -10.37 -21.49 13.53
CA ARG A 8 -9.16 -20.76 13.96
C ARG A 8 -8.61 -19.88 12.83
N ILE A 9 -8.46 -20.41 11.62
CA ILE A 9 -7.98 -19.65 10.46
C ILE A 9 -8.89 -18.44 10.20
N THR A 10 -10.20 -18.64 10.08
CA THR A 10 -11.16 -17.55 9.84
C THR A 10 -11.09 -16.48 10.92
N LYS A 11 -10.94 -16.87 12.20
CA LYS A 11 -10.78 -15.91 13.30
C LYS A 11 -9.48 -15.11 13.19
N GLU A 12 -8.37 -15.75 12.84
CA GLU A 12 -7.09 -15.07 12.64
C GLU A 12 -7.14 -14.10 11.45
N LEU A 13 -7.70 -14.53 10.31
CA LEU A 13 -7.86 -13.68 9.12
C LEU A 13 -8.73 -12.45 9.42
N SER A 14 -9.89 -12.66 10.05
CA SER A 14 -10.75 -11.54 10.45
C SER A 14 -10.07 -10.61 11.45
N GLY A 15 -9.20 -11.12 12.31
CA GLY A 15 -8.42 -10.29 13.24
C GLY A 15 -7.47 -9.36 12.50
N ILE A 16 -6.68 -9.90 11.58
CA ILE A 16 -5.73 -9.13 10.77
C ILE A 16 -6.46 -8.13 9.86
N GLN A 17 -7.56 -8.54 9.21
CA GLN A 17 -8.34 -7.67 8.32
C GLN A 17 -9.03 -6.49 9.04
N LYS A 18 -9.35 -6.65 10.32
CA LYS A 18 -9.92 -5.58 11.17
C LYS A 18 -8.84 -4.72 11.83
N SER A 19 -7.57 -5.13 11.75
CA SER A 19 -6.47 -4.33 12.28
C SER A 19 -6.29 -3.07 11.45
N ASN A 20 -5.98 -1.96 12.13
CA ASN A 20 -5.58 -0.71 11.46
C ASN A 20 -4.09 -0.72 11.08
N ASP A 21 -3.39 -1.86 11.20
CA ASP A 21 -2.01 -1.98 10.78
C ASP A 21 -1.88 -1.79 9.26
N LEU A 22 -1.25 -0.69 8.87
CA LEU A 22 -0.99 -0.36 7.46
C LEU A 22 0.04 -1.28 6.81
N SER A 23 0.70 -2.13 7.58
CA SER A 23 1.85 -2.90 7.12
C SER A 23 1.57 -4.34 6.73
N ILE A 24 0.45 -4.92 7.14
CA ILE A 24 0.10 -6.31 6.86
C ILE A 24 -1.32 -6.39 6.30
N GLY A 25 -1.51 -7.16 5.24
CA GLY A 25 -2.84 -7.49 4.69
C GLY A 25 -2.96 -8.98 4.40
N VAL A 26 -4.16 -9.54 4.57
CA VAL A 26 -4.45 -10.95 4.26
C VAL A 26 -5.78 -11.09 3.52
N ALA A 27 -5.83 -12.05 2.60
CA ALA A 27 -7.03 -12.37 1.85
C ALA A 27 -7.04 -13.84 1.42
N CYS A 28 -8.22 -14.45 1.39
CA CYS A 28 -8.45 -15.76 0.84
C CYS A 28 -9.74 -15.75 0.02
N ARG A 29 -9.91 -16.74 -0.85
CA ARG A 29 -11.21 -16.99 -1.47
C ARG A 29 -12.11 -17.74 -0.49
N ASP A 30 -13.41 -17.47 -0.52
CA ASP A 30 -14.38 -18.16 0.35
C ASP A 30 -14.40 -19.67 0.13
N VAL A 31 -14.15 -20.10 -1.11
CA VAL A 31 -14.05 -21.52 -1.48
C VAL A 31 -12.80 -22.22 -0.94
N ASP A 32 -11.76 -21.47 -0.53
CA ASP A 32 -10.47 -22.02 -0.11
C ASP A 32 -9.79 -21.17 0.98
N VAL A 33 -10.35 -21.22 2.19
CA VAL A 33 -9.82 -20.55 3.38
C VAL A 33 -8.44 -21.07 3.84
N ARG A 34 -7.96 -22.20 3.29
CA ARG A 34 -6.65 -22.77 3.65
C ARG A 34 -5.52 -22.25 2.79
N ASN A 35 -5.82 -21.58 1.68
CA ASN A 35 -4.85 -20.94 0.82
C ASN A 35 -5.06 -19.42 0.90
N VAL A 36 -4.14 -18.76 1.58
CA VAL A 36 -4.21 -17.33 1.91
C VAL A 36 -3.10 -16.60 1.18
N ARG A 37 -3.43 -15.43 0.62
CA ARG A 37 -2.46 -14.45 0.15
C ARG A 37 -2.23 -13.46 1.28
N ALA A 38 -0.97 -13.16 1.55
CA ALA A 38 -0.57 -12.15 2.52
C ALA A 38 0.35 -11.13 1.86
N ILE A 39 0.23 -9.86 2.24
CA ILE A 39 1.10 -8.78 1.80
C ILE A 39 1.73 -8.12 3.02
N ILE A 40 3.01 -7.82 2.93
CA ILE A 40 3.77 -7.04 3.90
C ILE A 40 4.27 -5.79 3.17
N ILE A 41 3.96 -4.63 3.72
CA ILE A 41 4.56 -3.36 3.31
C ILE A 41 5.92 -3.26 3.98
N GLY A 42 6.97 -3.05 3.18
CA GLY A 42 8.33 -2.98 3.70
C GLY A 42 8.50 -1.84 4.72
N PRO A 43 9.19 -2.08 5.85
CA PRO A 43 9.27 -1.10 6.93
C PRO A 43 9.96 0.21 6.52
N PRO A 44 9.53 1.36 7.08
CA PRO A 44 10.21 2.64 6.84
C PRO A 44 11.67 2.61 7.32
N ASP A 45 12.52 3.43 6.72
CA ASP A 45 13.96 3.53 7.04
C ASP A 45 14.77 2.24 6.80
N THR A 46 14.28 1.38 5.92
CA THR A 46 14.94 0.13 5.50
C THR A 46 15.10 0.12 3.97
N PRO A 47 15.97 -0.72 3.37
CA PRO A 47 16.01 -0.88 1.92
C PRO A 47 14.73 -1.51 1.33
N TYR A 48 13.76 -1.91 2.17
CA TYR A 48 12.47 -2.44 1.76
C TYR A 48 11.36 -1.37 1.77
N GLU A 49 11.66 -0.16 2.24
CA GLU A 49 10.70 0.91 2.53
C GLU A 49 9.57 1.03 1.50
N PHE A 50 8.35 0.84 2.02
CA PHE A 50 7.09 0.96 1.29
C PHE A 50 6.95 0.04 0.05
N GLY A 51 7.80 -0.99 -0.04
CA GLY A 51 7.69 -2.04 -1.04
C GLY A 51 6.56 -3.02 -0.74
N PHE A 52 5.97 -3.61 -1.78
CA PHE A 52 4.88 -4.58 -1.64
C PHE A 52 5.44 -6.01 -1.67
N PHE A 53 5.50 -6.71 -0.54
CA PHE A 53 6.04 -8.07 -0.48
C PHE A 53 4.92 -9.08 -0.25
N GLU A 54 4.67 -9.92 -1.23
CA GLU A 54 3.56 -10.85 -1.19
C GLU A 54 4.00 -12.29 -0.94
N PHE A 55 3.20 -13.00 -0.15
CA PHE A 55 3.43 -14.34 0.33
C PHE A 55 2.20 -15.23 0.08
N ALA A 56 2.45 -16.45 -0.39
CA ALA A 56 1.47 -17.51 -0.45
C ALA A 56 1.57 -18.34 0.84
N VAL A 57 0.46 -18.44 1.56
CA VAL A 57 0.34 -19.16 2.83
C VAL A 57 -0.61 -20.32 2.64
N LYS A 58 -0.17 -21.53 3.03
CA LYS A 58 -0.98 -22.75 2.94
C LYS A 58 -1.08 -23.46 4.28
N PHE A 59 -2.30 -23.57 4.79
CA PHE A 59 -2.62 -24.21 6.06
C PHE A 59 -2.87 -25.71 5.89
N GLY A 60 -1.97 -26.53 6.43
CA GLY A 60 -2.11 -27.98 6.46
C GLY A 60 -3.30 -28.45 7.31
N LYS A 61 -3.76 -29.69 7.09
CA LYS A 61 -4.88 -30.28 7.85
C LYS A 61 -4.63 -30.33 9.36
N ASP A 62 -3.35 -30.36 9.74
CA ASP A 62 -2.90 -30.43 11.13
C ASP A 62 -2.79 -29.06 11.82
N TYR A 63 -3.19 -27.95 11.18
CA TYR A 63 -3.17 -26.61 11.81
C TYR A 63 -4.15 -26.53 12.99
N PRO A 64 -3.78 -25.97 14.16
CA PRO A 64 -2.52 -25.27 14.49
C PRO A 64 -1.43 -26.13 15.15
N ALA A 65 -1.55 -27.46 15.16
CA ALA A 65 -0.52 -28.33 15.71
C ALA A 65 0.79 -28.26 14.91
N LYS A 66 0.71 -28.04 13.60
CA LYS A 66 1.85 -27.73 12.72
C LYS A 66 1.70 -26.33 12.11
N ALA A 67 2.83 -25.65 11.91
CA ALA A 67 2.90 -24.36 11.24
C ALA A 67 2.36 -24.45 9.80
N PRO A 68 1.78 -23.35 9.25
CA PRO A 68 1.49 -23.28 7.82
C PRO A 68 2.78 -23.21 6.99
N SER A 69 2.72 -23.63 5.72
CA SER A 69 3.81 -23.38 4.78
C SER A 69 3.68 -21.99 4.17
N ILE A 70 4.79 -21.25 4.07
CA ILE A 70 4.83 -19.89 3.51
C ILE A 70 5.93 -19.79 2.44
N ASN A 71 5.56 -19.24 1.29
CA ASN A 71 6.48 -18.90 0.21
C ASN A 71 6.32 -17.43 -0.19
N ALA A 72 7.43 -16.70 -0.30
CA ALA A 72 7.45 -15.40 -0.95
C ALA A 72 7.21 -15.56 -2.45
N THR A 73 6.31 -14.74 -3.00
CA THR A 73 5.95 -14.73 -4.42
C THR A 73 6.59 -13.56 -5.16
N THR A 74 6.99 -12.52 -4.42
CA THR A 74 7.70 -11.35 -4.96
C THR A 74 9.18 -11.69 -5.11
N THR A 75 9.53 -12.43 -6.16
CA THR A 75 10.90 -12.96 -6.35
C THR A 75 11.47 -12.78 -7.75
N ASN A 76 10.78 -12.03 -8.61
CA ASN A 76 11.17 -11.85 -10.02
C ASN A 76 11.37 -13.19 -10.76
N GLY A 77 10.44 -14.13 -10.54
CA GLY A 77 10.49 -15.45 -11.16
C GLY A 77 11.65 -16.32 -10.68
N GLY A 78 12.00 -16.26 -9.39
CA GLY A 78 13.08 -17.07 -8.85
C GLY A 78 14.47 -16.43 -8.89
N ARG A 79 14.58 -15.13 -9.24
CA ARG A 79 15.86 -14.46 -9.56
C ARG A 79 16.28 -13.38 -8.57
N CYS A 80 15.41 -13.01 -7.63
CA CYS A 80 15.68 -11.95 -6.68
C CYS A 80 15.64 -12.47 -5.26
N ARG A 81 16.83 -12.58 -4.65
CA ARG A 81 17.01 -12.83 -3.22
C ARG A 81 16.84 -11.53 -2.43
N PHE A 82 15.66 -11.32 -1.86
CA PHE A 82 15.37 -10.10 -1.10
C PHE A 82 16.03 -10.08 0.28
N ASN A 83 16.36 -11.22 0.87
CA ASN A 83 16.96 -11.26 2.21
C ASN A 83 17.74 -12.57 2.38
N PRO A 84 18.76 -12.65 3.25
CA PRO A 84 19.33 -13.93 3.65
C PRO A 84 18.30 -14.97 4.06
N ASN A 85 17.19 -14.53 4.66
CA ASN A 85 16.08 -15.40 5.06
C ASN A 85 14.91 -15.45 4.07
N ILE A 86 14.97 -14.73 2.94
CA ILE A 86 13.94 -14.74 1.88
C ILE A 86 14.65 -15.03 0.55
N TYR A 87 14.70 -16.32 0.22
CA TYR A 87 15.49 -16.84 -0.89
C TYR A 87 14.89 -16.44 -2.24
N ALA A 88 15.72 -16.47 -3.28
CA ALA A 88 15.29 -16.18 -4.65
C ALA A 88 14.12 -17.09 -5.11
N GLN A 89 14.11 -18.36 -4.73
CA GLN A 89 13.01 -19.30 -5.03
C GLN A 89 11.75 -19.11 -4.15
N GLY A 90 11.74 -18.14 -3.24
CA GLY A 90 10.61 -17.83 -2.37
C GLY A 90 10.60 -18.54 -1.02
N LYS A 91 11.58 -19.39 -0.73
CA LYS A 91 11.69 -20.04 0.60
C LYS A 91 11.93 -18.98 1.67
N VAL A 92 11.14 -19.02 2.74
CA VAL A 92 11.30 -18.17 3.93
C VAL A 92 11.92 -19.00 5.06
N CYS A 93 13.00 -18.48 5.66
CA CYS A 93 13.78 -19.14 6.70
C CYS A 93 13.51 -18.49 8.07
N LEU A 94 12.66 -19.12 8.88
CA LEU A 94 12.29 -18.70 10.24
C LEU A 94 12.20 -19.90 11.18
N SER A 95 12.59 -19.71 12.44
CA SER A 95 12.53 -20.73 13.50
C SER A 95 11.08 -21.16 13.78
N ILE A 96 10.16 -20.19 13.86
CA ILE A 96 8.73 -20.42 14.01
C ILE A 96 8.08 -21.18 12.84
N LEU A 97 8.75 -21.28 11.70
CA LEU A 97 8.33 -22.08 10.54
C LEU A 97 9.04 -23.45 10.48
N GLY A 98 9.98 -23.72 11.40
CA GLY A 98 10.84 -24.91 11.35
C GLY A 98 11.81 -24.93 10.16
N THR A 99 11.97 -23.80 9.45
CA THR A 99 12.87 -23.66 8.29
C THR A 99 14.21 -23.03 8.67
N TRP A 100 14.36 -22.63 9.94
CA TRP A 100 15.58 -22.10 10.53
C TRP A 100 15.81 -22.70 11.92
N ARG A 101 17.06 -22.63 12.42
CA ARG A 101 17.38 -23.04 13.79
C ARG A 101 16.78 -22.03 14.76
N GLY A 102 16.12 -22.49 15.81
CA GLY A 102 15.61 -21.64 16.89
C GLY A 102 16.13 -22.13 18.24
N GLU A 103 16.20 -21.24 19.21
CA GLU A 103 16.36 -21.62 20.61
C GLU A 103 15.06 -22.21 21.17
N ARG A 104 15.16 -22.83 22.36
CA ARG A 104 14.00 -23.43 23.02
C ARG A 104 12.96 -22.35 23.31
N GLY A 105 11.80 -22.45 22.65
CA GLY A 105 10.70 -21.49 22.77
C GLY A 105 10.54 -20.56 21.57
N GLU A 106 11.49 -20.56 20.63
CA GLU A 106 11.41 -19.80 19.37
C GLU A 106 10.81 -20.62 18.21
N GLU A 107 10.58 -21.91 18.44
CA GLU A 107 9.96 -22.81 17.47
C GLU A 107 8.43 -22.68 17.47
N TRP A 108 7.79 -23.23 16.43
CA TRP A 108 6.33 -23.24 16.31
C TRP A 108 5.65 -23.82 17.56
N SER A 109 4.62 -23.11 18.03
CA SER A 109 3.65 -23.65 18.98
C SER A 109 2.25 -23.22 18.58
N SER A 110 1.24 -24.01 18.94
CA SER A 110 -0.17 -23.70 18.62
C SER A 110 -0.71 -22.43 19.30
N ALA A 111 0.09 -21.78 20.16
CA ALA A 111 -0.21 -20.46 20.69
C ALA A 111 0.03 -19.34 19.66
N GLN A 112 0.93 -19.57 18.71
CA GLN A 112 1.24 -18.65 17.61
C GLN A 112 0.12 -18.67 16.55
N GLY A 113 0.14 -17.68 15.65
CA GLY A 113 -0.82 -17.57 14.55
C GLY A 113 -0.17 -16.94 13.32
N LEU A 114 -0.97 -16.70 12.28
CA LEU A 114 -0.51 -16.10 11.04
C LEU A 114 0.09 -14.71 11.28
N GLU A 115 -0.53 -13.90 12.14
CA GLU A 115 -0.07 -12.54 12.43
C GLU A 115 1.37 -12.54 12.99
N SER A 116 1.68 -13.40 13.96
CA SER A 116 3.03 -13.48 14.53
C SER A 116 4.06 -13.98 13.52
N ILE A 117 3.65 -14.83 12.57
CA ILE A 117 4.52 -15.21 11.46
C ILE A 117 4.80 -14.03 10.55
N LEU A 118 3.78 -13.27 10.15
CA LEU A 118 3.94 -12.11 9.25
C LEU A 118 4.77 -11.00 9.91
N ILE A 119 4.58 -10.74 11.21
CA ILE A 119 5.43 -9.82 11.99
C ILE A 119 6.89 -10.30 12.03
N SER A 120 7.11 -11.60 12.20
CA SER A 120 8.46 -12.18 12.18
C SER A 120 9.13 -12.04 10.82
N ILE A 121 8.39 -12.22 9.73
CA ILE A 121 8.89 -11.97 8.37
C ILE A 121 9.24 -10.49 8.18
N GLN A 122 8.37 -9.59 8.63
CA GLN A 122 8.62 -8.15 8.54
C GLN A 122 9.86 -7.73 9.35
N SER A 123 10.12 -8.37 10.49
CA SER A 123 11.30 -8.09 11.32
C SER A 123 12.63 -8.48 10.64
N LEU A 124 12.60 -9.43 9.69
CA LEU A 124 13.76 -9.74 8.84
C LEU A 124 14.08 -8.60 7.87
N MET A 125 13.11 -7.74 7.54
CA MET A 125 13.28 -6.60 6.63
C MET A 125 13.95 -5.41 7.35
N SER A 126 15.11 -5.66 7.96
CA SER A 126 15.87 -4.69 8.76
C SER A 126 16.59 -3.65 7.90
N SER A 127 17.10 -2.59 8.55
CA SER A 127 17.91 -1.55 7.90
C SER A 127 19.25 -2.09 7.37
N ASN A 128 19.79 -3.15 7.98
CA ASN A 128 20.99 -3.84 7.54
C ASN A 128 20.76 -5.34 7.34
N PRO A 129 20.13 -5.77 6.23
CA PRO A 129 19.79 -7.16 6.01
C PRO A 129 20.99 -8.07 5.73
N TYR A 130 22.21 -7.52 5.65
CA TYR A 130 23.44 -8.32 5.55
C TYR A 130 23.72 -9.10 6.85
N GLU A 131 23.38 -8.50 8.00
CA GLU A 131 23.57 -9.11 9.33
C GLU A 131 22.64 -10.30 9.59
N ASN A 132 21.61 -10.47 8.75
CA ASN A 132 20.73 -11.63 8.82
C ASN A 132 21.39 -12.91 8.30
N GLU A 133 22.52 -12.81 7.59
CA GLU A 133 23.26 -13.99 7.16
C GLU A 133 24.00 -14.62 8.36
N PRO A 134 23.91 -15.94 8.56
CA PRO A 134 24.61 -16.61 9.65
C PRO A 134 26.12 -16.45 9.57
N GLY A 135 26.72 -16.11 10.70
CA GLY A 135 28.13 -15.80 10.79
C GLY A 135 28.48 -14.35 10.42
N TYR A 136 27.49 -13.53 10.05
CA TYR A 136 27.67 -12.10 9.74
C TYR A 136 26.96 -11.16 10.73
N GLU A 137 26.41 -11.68 11.83
CA GLU A 137 25.61 -10.92 12.81
C GLU A 137 26.42 -9.82 13.51
N SER A 138 27.74 -10.03 13.66
CA SER A 138 28.68 -9.08 14.26
C SER A 138 29.76 -8.62 13.29
N ALA A 139 29.51 -8.78 11.99
CA ALA A 139 30.46 -8.45 10.93
C ALA A 139 30.77 -6.94 10.91
N LYS A 140 32.02 -6.57 11.24
CA LYS A 140 32.47 -5.17 11.41
C LYS A 140 33.80 -4.88 10.74
N SER A 141 34.31 -5.79 9.91
CA SER A 141 35.53 -5.51 9.15
C SER A 141 35.29 -4.36 8.15
N SER A 142 36.37 -3.77 7.65
CA SER A 142 36.27 -2.74 6.60
C SER A 142 35.61 -3.28 5.33
N GLU A 143 35.83 -4.56 5.01
CA GLU A 143 35.19 -5.26 3.91
C GLU A 143 33.69 -5.49 4.18
N ASP A 144 33.32 -5.92 5.39
CA ASP A 144 31.91 -6.11 5.76
C ASP A 144 31.14 -4.81 5.71
N THR A 145 31.72 -3.72 6.21
CA THR A 145 31.09 -2.39 6.15
C THR A 145 30.80 -1.97 4.69
N LYS A 146 31.70 -2.31 3.76
CA LYS A 146 31.51 -2.07 2.33
C LYS A 146 30.42 -2.98 1.76
N ASN A 147 30.42 -4.27 2.13
CA ASN A 147 29.44 -5.24 1.66
C ASN A 147 28.02 -4.94 2.19
N GLN A 148 27.87 -4.54 3.44
CA GLN A 148 26.61 -4.07 4.03
C GLN A 148 26.01 -2.94 3.21
N LYS A 149 26.80 -1.89 2.92
CA LYS A 149 26.36 -0.76 2.07
C LYS A 149 25.94 -1.23 0.69
N ASN A 150 26.77 -2.03 0.03
CA ASN A 150 26.46 -2.56 -1.30
C ASN A 150 25.19 -3.41 -1.30
N TYR A 151 24.98 -4.22 -0.26
CA TYR A 151 23.80 -5.07 -0.10
C TYR A 151 22.53 -4.23 0.06
N VAL A 152 22.56 -3.22 0.94
CA VAL A 152 21.47 -2.27 1.14
C VAL A 152 21.11 -1.56 -0.17
N MET A 153 22.10 -1.08 -0.93
CA MET A 153 21.87 -0.37 -2.20
C MET A 153 21.13 -1.27 -3.21
N LYS A 154 21.56 -2.52 -3.39
CA LYS A 154 20.91 -3.41 -4.35
C LYS A 154 19.53 -3.87 -3.91
N ILE A 155 19.31 -4.11 -2.61
CA ILE A 155 17.96 -4.41 -2.09
C ILE A 155 17.03 -3.22 -2.34
N ARG A 156 17.46 -1.99 -2.05
CA ARG A 156 16.67 -0.77 -2.32
C ARG A 156 16.27 -0.65 -3.78
N HIS A 157 17.21 -0.90 -4.68
CA HIS A 157 16.93 -0.89 -6.12
C HIS A 157 15.89 -1.93 -6.51
N GLU A 158 16.05 -3.18 -6.05
CA GLU A 158 15.18 -4.29 -6.39
C GLU A 158 13.79 -4.19 -5.73
N THR A 159 13.70 -3.59 -4.55
CA THR A 159 12.42 -3.19 -3.92
C THR A 159 11.65 -2.26 -4.86
N LEU A 160 12.26 -1.13 -5.27
CA LEU A 160 11.62 -0.19 -6.19
C LEU A 160 11.23 -0.87 -7.52
N ARG A 161 12.18 -1.60 -8.12
CA ARG A 161 12.01 -2.19 -9.45
C ARG A 161 10.97 -3.30 -9.50
N ILE A 162 11.00 -4.24 -8.55
CA ILE A 162 10.19 -5.47 -8.60
C ILE A 162 8.94 -5.30 -7.74
N SER A 163 9.12 -4.95 -6.46
CA SER A 163 8.02 -5.00 -5.49
C SER A 163 7.00 -3.90 -5.75
N ILE A 164 7.44 -2.75 -6.29
CA ILE A 164 6.58 -1.60 -6.60
C ILE A 164 6.30 -1.49 -8.10
N ILE A 165 7.34 -1.17 -8.90
CA ILE A 165 7.16 -0.76 -10.29
C ILE A 165 6.62 -1.91 -11.15
N GLN A 166 7.33 -3.04 -11.21
CA GLN A 166 6.91 -4.18 -12.03
C GLN A 166 5.50 -4.67 -11.65
N ARG A 167 5.20 -4.76 -10.35
CA ARG A 167 3.86 -5.15 -9.88
C ARG A 167 2.77 -4.19 -10.38
N LEU A 168 2.99 -2.88 -10.27
CA LEU A 168 1.99 -1.90 -10.71
C LEU A 168 1.85 -1.86 -12.23
N GLU A 169 2.94 -2.06 -12.96
CA GLU A 169 2.89 -2.23 -14.42
C GLU A 169 2.03 -3.44 -14.80
N GLU A 170 2.20 -4.58 -14.11
CA GLU A 170 1.38 -5.78 -14.32
C GLU A 170 -0.12 -5.48 -14.02
N TYR A 171 -0.43 -4.82 -12.91
CA TYR A 171 -1.81 -4.47 -12.55
C TYR A 171 -2.48 -3.45 -13.48
N LEU A 172 -1.69 -2.58 -14.10
CA LEU A 172 -2.15 -1.50 -14.99
C LEU A 172 -2.01 -1.85 -16.47
N GLY A 173 -1.50 -3.04 -16.80
CA GLY A 173 -1.26 -3.45 -18.19
C GLY A 173 -0.21 -2.59 -18.91
N ILE A 174 0.78 -2.06 -18.18
CA ILE A 174 1.86 -1.25 -18.76
C ILE A 174 2.94 -2.19 -19.29
N ALA A 175 3.14 -2.20 -20.60
CA ALA A 175 4.20 -2.96 -21.24
C ALA A 175 5.59 -2.38 -20.90
N SER A 176 6.63 -3.18 -21.09
CA SER A 176 8.03 -2.80 -20.78
C SER A 176 8.53 -1.56 -21.55
N ASN A 177 7.92 -1.24 -22.69
CA ASN A 177 8.20 -0.02 -23.46
C ASN A 177 7.42 1.22 -22.97
N GLY A 178 6.63 1.10 -21.90
CA GLY A 178 5.77 2.15 -21.35
C GLY A 178 4.40 2.28 -22.01
N THR A 179 4.03 1.39 -22.95
CA THR A 179 2.70 1.40 -23.58
C THR A 179 1.65 0.86 -22.61
N VAL A 180 0.61 1.64 -22.34
CA VAL A 180 -0.55 1.18 -21.56
C VAL A 180 -1.45 0.38 -22.50
N LEU A 181 -1.63 -0.92 -22.21
CA LEU A 181 -2.56 -1.75 -22.94
C LEU A 181 -4.00 -1.32 -22.61
N PRO A 182 -4.91 -1.31 -23.60
CA PRO A 182 -6.31 -1.01 -23.33
C PRO A 182 -6.87 -2.02 -22.31
N PRO A 183 -7.74 -1.58 -21.38
CA PRO A 183 -8.41 -2.49 -20.48
C PRO A 183 -9.14 -3.55 -21.31
N VAL A 184 -8.95 -4.83 -20.97
CA VAL A 184 -9.72 -5.91 -21.59
C VAL A 184 -11.18 -5.64 -21.27
N SER A 185 -11.96 -5.28 -22.27
CA SER A 185 -13.39 -5.01 -22.12
C SER A 185 -14.06 -6.28 -21.59
N ALA A 186 -14.59 -6.22 -20.37
CA ALA A 186 -15.49 -7.25 -19.83
C ALA A 186 -16.79 -7.35 -20.66
N ASP A 187 -17.05 -6.39 -21.55
CA ASP A 187 -18.22 -6.33 -22.45
C ASP A 187 -18.14 -7.29 -23.67
N SER A 188 -17.36 -8.38 -23.60
CA SER A 188 -17.67 -9.56 -24.43
C SER A 188 -18.68 -10.46 -23.71
N ASP A 189 -19.76 -9.88 -23.20
CA ASP A 189 -21.00 -10.61 -23.00
C ASP A 189 -21.51 -10.96 -24.40
N SER A 190 -21.07 -12.11 -24.92
CA SER A 190 -21.92 -12.83 -25.85
C SER A 190 -23.21 -13.12 -25.12
N ASP A 191 -24.34 -12.71 -25.70
CA ASP A 191 -25.73 -13.05 -25.35
C ASP A 191 -26.02 -14.58 -25.32
N SER A 192 -25.04 -15.43 -25.05
CA SER A 192 -25.22 -16.84 -24.78
C SER A 192 -25.47 -17.04 -23.28
N LEU A 193 -26.76 -17.08 -22.95
CA LEU A 193 -27.28 -17.77 -21.77
C LEU A 193 -26.79 -19.24 -21.79
N ASP A 194 -25.60 -19.55 -21.25
CA ASP A 194 -25.32 -20.86 -20.60
C ASP A 194 -23.92 -21.12 -20.00
N ASP A 195 -22.92 -20.23 -20.05
CA ASP A 195 -21.64 -20.52 -19.35
C ASP A 195 -21.60 -19.86 -17.98
N ALA A 196 -21.72 -20.69 -16.94
CA ALA A 196 -21.38 -20.33 -15.58
C ALA A 196 -19.97 -19.72 -15.55
N PHE A 197 -19.89 -18.40 -15.35
CA PHE A 197 -18.63 -17.69 -15.18
C PHE A 197 -17.86 -18.35 -14.03
N ASP A 198 -16.86 -19.18 -14.35
CA ASP A 198 -16.08 -19.87 -13.33
C ASP A 198 -15.17 -18.86 -12.64
N GLU A 199 -15.67 -18.31 -11.54
CA GLU A 199 -14.96 -17.40 -10.64
C GLU A 199 -13.60 -17.97 -10.18
N SER A 200 -13.41 -19.30 -10.27
CA SER A 200 -12.14 -19.96 -9.98
C SER A 200 -11.04 -19.71 -11.01
N MET A 201 -11.38 -19.33 -12.26
CA MET A 201 -10.44 -19.01 -13.33
C MET A 201 -9.97 -17.55 -13.33
N ALA A 202 -10.71 -16.64 -12.68
CA ALA A 202 -10.30 -15.24 -12.54
C ALA A 202 -9.05 -15.14 -11.64
N ALA A 203 -8.07 -14.31 -12.05
CA ALA A 203 -6.86 -14.08 -11.29
C ALA A 203 -7.19 -13.49 -9.90
N PHE A 204 -6.80 -14.18 -8.82
CA PHE A 204 -7.01 -13.69 -7.46
C PHE A 204 -5.96 -12.65 -7.10
N GLU A 205 -6.33 -11.38 -7.26
CA GLU A 205 -5.48 -10.19 -7.01
C GLU A 205 -6.05 -9.32 -5.85
N PRO A 206 -6.17 -9.86 -4.61
CA PRO A 206 -6.88 -9.18 -3.53
C PRO A 206 -6.23 -7.87 -3.07
N PHE A 207 -4.96 -7.66 -3.42
CA PHE A 207 -4.20 -6.47 -3.04
C PHE A 207 -4.04 -5.46 -4.17
N LYS A 208 -4.72 -5.63 -5.30
CA LYS A 208 -4.60 -4.75 -6.47
C LYS A 208 -4.89 -3.30 -6.13
N ASP A 209 -6.10 -3.01 -5.63
CA ASP A 209 -6.49 -1.66 -5.23
C ASP A 209 -5.65 -1.12 -4.07
N LEU A 210 -5.31 -1.99 -3.10
CA LEU A 210 -4.44 -1.63 -1.98
C LEU A 210 -3.08 -1.12 -2.46
N CYS A 211 -2.42 -1.83 -3.39
CA CYS A 211 -1.14 -1.42 -3.95
C CYS A 211 -1.26 -0.10 -4.72
N LYS A 212 -2.32 0.08 -5.53
CA LYS A 212 -2.57 1.33 -6.26
C LYS A 212 -2.74 2.53 -5.31
N ARG A 213 -3.50 2.37 -4.22
CA ARG A 213 -3.69 3.43 -3.21
C ARG A 213 -2.40 3.76 -2.48
N ARG A 214 -1.71 2.74 -1.96
CA ARG A 214 -0.45 2.92 -1.22
C ARG A 214 0.64 3.50 -2.11
N PHE A 215 0.64 3.18 -3.40
CA PHE A 215 1.54 3.82 -4.35
C PHE A 215 1.35 5.33 -4.41
N LEU A 216 0.10 5.81 -4.50
CA LEU A 216 -0.20 7.25 -4.52
C LEU A 216 0.24 7.94 -3.23
N TRP A 217 0.12 7.24 -2.09
CA TRP A 217 0.57 7.73 -0.79
C TRP A 217 2.09 7.88 -0.71
N TYR A 218 2.83 6.88 -1.19
CA TYR A 218 4.29 6.82 -1.02
C TYR A 218 5.08 7.32 -2.24
N TYR A 219 4.41 7.87 -3.25
CA TYR A 219 5.02 8.34 -4.50
C TYR A 219 6.21 9.28 -4.26
N ASP A 220 6.04 10.29 -3.40
CA ASP A 220 7.10 11.24 -3.05
C ASP A 220 8.28 10.57 -2.32
N SER A 221 8.00 9.58 -1.48
CA SER A 221 9.02 8.79 -0.78
C SER A 221 9.86 7.95 -1.75
N TYR A 222 9.23 7.35 -2.77
CA TYR A 222 9.95 6.60 -3.82
C TYR A 222 10.88 7.52 -4.61
N LEU A 223 10.42 8.70 -5.01
CA LEU A 223 11.26 9.68 -5.72
C LEU A 223 12.42 10.18 -4.85
N LEU A 224 12.18 10.37 -3.55
CA LEU A 224 13.24 10.74 -2.60
C LEU A 224 14.28 9.62 -2.45
N ALA A 225 13.83 8.37 -2.35
CA ALA A 225 14.72 7.21 -2.26
C ALA A 225 15.60 7.07 -3.52
N ILE A 226 15.03 7.27 -4.71
CA ILE A 226 15.79 7.29 -5.97
C ILE A 226 16.79 8.43 -5.98
N ARG A 227 16.39 9.66 -5.60
CA ARG A 227 17.29 10.81 -5.59
C ARG A 227 18.51 10.56 -4.71
N LYS A 228 18.31 10.06 -3.48
CA LYS A 228 19.40 9.70 -2.57
C LYS A 228 20.29 8.60 -3.17
N ALA A 229 19.70 7.56 -3.74
CA ALA A 229 20.47 6.44 -4.28
C ALA A 229 21.34 6.84 -5.50
N ARG A 230 20.89 7.81 -6.31
CA ARG A 230 21.67 8.35 -7.44
C ARG A 230 22.92 9.14 -7.02
N GLU A 231 23.02 9.54 -5.76
CA GLU A 231 24.25 10.13 -5.19
C GLU A 231 25.29 9.06 -4.85
N GLU A 232 24.85 7.81 -4.66
CA GLU A 232 25.67 6.68 -4.22
C GLU A 232 26.12 5.75 -5.36
N VAL A 233 25.31 5.61 -6.41
CA VAL A 233 25.57 4.69 -7.54
C VAL A 233 25.24 5.32 -8.89
N THR A 234 25.81 4.74 -9.95
CA THR A 234 25.59 5.18 -11.34
C THR A 234 24.78 4.17 -12.14
N ASP A 235 24.05 4.64 -13.15
CA ASP A 235 23.29 3.76 -14.03
C ASP A 235 24.23 2.83 -14.83
N GLY A 236 23.84 1.57 -14.95
CA GLY A 236 24.64 0.51 -15.58
C GLY A 236 25.68 -0.13 -14.66
N GLN A 237 25.94 0.44 -13.48
CA GLN A 237 26.81 -0.18 -12.47
C GLN A 237 26.24 -1.54 -12.03
N VAL A 238 27.07 -2.57 -12.06
CA VAL A 238 26.68 -3.94 -11.70
C VAL A 238 26.58 -4.09 -10.18
N PHE A 239 25.60 -4.86 -9.72
CA PHE A 239 25.49 -5.21 -8.31
C PHE A 239 26.73 -5.95 -7.82
N ALA A 240 27.27 -5.53 -6.68
CA ALA A 240 28.30 -6.30 -6.01
C ALA A 240 27.72 -7.63 -5.51
N ARG A 241 28.41 -8.73 -5.82
CA ARG A 241 28.10 -10.06 -5.31
C ARG A 241 28.56 -10.16 -3.86
N MET A 242 27.68 -10.61 -2.97
CA MET A 242 28.03 -10.83 -1.57
C MET A 242 28.73 -12.19 -1.38
N PRO A 243 29.56 -12.35 -0.35
CA PRO A 243 30.27 -13.61 -0.09
C PRO A 243 29.34 -14.83 0.06
N PHE A 244 28.15 -14.63 0.60
CA PHE A 244 27.15 -15.67 0.85
C PHE A 244 26.21 -15.95 -0.34
N GLU A 245 26.37 -15.25 -1.47
CA GLU A 245 25.52 -15.45 -2.65
C GLU A 245 26.08 -16.56 -3.55
N GLY A 246 25.27 -17.57 -3.83
CA GLY A 246 25.64 -18.68 -4.70
C GLY A 246 24.54 -19.73 -4.86
N GLY A 247 24.78 -20.75 -5.68
CA GLY A 247 23.89 -21.91 -5.81
C GLY A 247 22.47 -21.58 -6.30
N GLY A 248 22.29 -20.54 -7.11
CA GLY A 248 20.97 -20.07 -7.57
C GLY A 248 20.20 -19.21 -6.55
N ASN A 249 20.80 -18.92 -5.40
CA ASN A 249 20.30 -17.95 -4.41
C ASN A 249 21.19 -16.71 -4.41
N ASP A 250 21.24 -16.01 -5.54
CA ASP A 250 21.98 -14.77 -5.72
C ASP A 250 21.07 -13.63 -6.15
N MET A 251 21.65 -12.43 -6.32
CA MET A 251 20.93 -11.27 -6.83
C MET A 251 21.82 -10.50 -7.80
N VAL A 252 21.69 -10.85 -9.07
CA VAL A 252 22.48 -10.28 -10.18
C VAL A 252 21.66 -9.24 -10.91
N GLY A 253 22.27 -8.09 -11.18
CA GLY A 253 21.60 -6.99 -11.86
C GLY A 253 22.50 -5.78 -12.01
N LYS A 254 21.89 -4.69 -12.45
CA LYS A 254 22.54 -3.38 -12.60
C LYS A 254 21.61 -2.32 -12.05
N PHE A 255 22.18 -1.25 -11.51
CA PHE A 255 21.44 -0.05 -11.14
C PHE A 255 20.95 0.66 -12.41
N ASN A 256 19.69 1.10 -12.42
CA ASN A 256 19.13 1.88 -13.52
C ASN A 256 18.05 2.85 -13.01
N TYR A 257 18.46 3.76 -12.13
CA TYR A 257 17.55 4.65 -11.41
C TYR A 257 16.87 5.67 -12.34
N THR A 258 17.53 6.10 -13.42
CA THR A 258 16.89 6.97 -14.41
C THR A 258 15.66 6.30 -15.03
N GLU A 259 15.78 5.02 -15.39
CA GLU A 259 14.65 4.26 -15.94
C GLU A 259 13.57 3.97 -14.88
N LEU A 260 13.96 3.72 -13.62
CA LEU A 260 12.99 3.55 -12.54
C LEU A 260 12.15 4.82 -12.32
N THR A 261 12.75 6.02 -12.39
CA THR A 261 12.01 7.28 -12.30
C THR A 261 10.98 7.41 -13.42
N ARG A 262 11.39 7.18 -14.67
CA ARG A 262 10.48 7.25 -15.83
C ARG A 262 9.29 6.30 -15.69
N ARG A 263 9.54 5.08 -15.21
CA ARG A 263 8.49 4.07 -15.00
C ARG A 263 7.53 4.45 -13.86
N LEU A 264 8.04 5.00 -12.75
CA LEU A 264 7.19 5.54 -11.67
C LEU A 264 6.28 6.67 -12.16
N GLU A 265 6.81 7.60 -12.94
CA GLU A 265 6.05 8.70 -13.53
C GLU A 265 4.94 8.18 -14.47
N THR A 266 5.26 7.16 -15.27
CA THR A 266 4.29 6.49 -16.16
C THR A 266 3.16 5.82 -15.37
N ILE A 267 3.49 5.11 -14.29
CA ILE A 267 2.50 4.50 -13.38
C ILE A 267 1.61 5.59 -12.76
N LYS A 268 2.22 6.68 -12.26
CA LYS A 268 1.47 7.78 -11.65
C LYS A 268 0.49 8.42 -12.63
N ALA A 269 0.95 8.74 -13.83
CA ALA A 269 0.10 9.30 -14.89
C ALA A 269 -1.04 8.34 -15.27
N THR A 270 -0.77 7.03 -15.31
CA THR A 270 -1.78 6.01 -15.63
C THR A 270 -2.85 5.90 -14.54
N LEU A 271 -2.47 5.98 -13.26
CA LEU A 271 -3.41 5.98 -12.12
C LEU A 271 -4.25 7.25 -12.06
N ASP A 272 -3.65 8.41 -12.35
CA ASP A 272 -4.38 9.68 -12.42
C ASP A 272 -5.40 9.64 -13.56
N ALA A 273 -5.00 9.14 -14.74
CA ALA A 273 -5.91 8.94 -15.87
C ALA A 273 -7.02 7.91 -15.57
N GLU A 274 -6.70 6.79 -14.89
CA GLU A 274 -7.69 5.82 -14.43
C GLU A 274 -8.75 6.47 -13.55
N THR A 275 -8.31 7.27 -12.58
CA THR A 275 -9.21 7.95 -11.64
C THR A 275 -10.12 8.97 -12.36
N LEU A 276 -9.62 9.64 -13.40
CA LEU A 276 -10.43 10.55 -14.20
C LEU A 276 -11.49 9.80 -15.03
N ARG A 277 -11.12 8.66 -15.64
CA ARG A 277 -12.04 7.84 -16.44
C ARG A 277 -13.24 7.31 -15.67
N TRP A 278 -13.09 7.09 -14.36
CA TRP A 278 -14.21 6.66 -13.50
C TRP A 278 -15.41 7.61 -13.56
N ALA A 279 -15.19 8.91 -13.80
CA ALA A 279 -16.29 9.86 -13.97
C ALA A 279 -17.14 9.53 -15.22
N ASP A 280 -16.48 9.26 -16.34
CA ASP A 280 -17.13 8.95 -17.62
C ASP A 280 -17.80 7.56 -17.58
N GLU A 281 -17.09 6.56 -17.06
CA GLU A 281 -17.59 5.19 -16.87
C GLU A 281 -18.78 5.17 -15.90
N GLY A 282 -18.69 5.93 -14.81
CA GLY A 282 -19.76 6.09 -13.83
C GLY A 282 -21.01 6.76 -14.40
N LEU A 283 -20.84 7.77 -15.27
CA LEU A 283 -21.97 8.40 -15.97
C LEU A 283 -22.64 7.42 -16.94
N ALA A 284 -21.86 6.57 -17.62
CA ALA A 284 -22.39 5.50 -18.45
C ALA A 284 -23.17 4.47 -17.63
N GLN A 285 -22.67 4.08 -16.44
CA GLN A 285 -23.40 3.21 -15.52
C GLN A 285 -24.69 3.83 -14.99
N LYS A 286 -24.69 5.14 -14.68
CA LYS A 286 -25.89 5.88 -14.29
C LYS A 286 -26.96 5.82 -15.38
N LYS A 287 -26.58 6.01 -16.64
CA LYS A 287 -27.50 5.92 -17.79
C LYS A 287 -28.08 4.51 -17.99
N LYS A 288 -27.37 3.48 -17.53
CA LYS A 288 -27.81 2.07 -17.54
C LYS A 288 -28.58 1.67 -16.27
N ASP A 289 -28.88 2.60 -15.37
CA ASP A 289 -29.51 2.34 -14.07
C ASP A 289 -28.81 1.24 -13.25
N SER A 290 -27.46 1.24 -13.25
CA SER A 290 -26.69 0.22 -12.55
C SER A 290 -26.95 0.24 -11.04
N GLY A 291 -26.90 -0.94 -10.40
CA GLY A 291 -27.04 -1.06 -8.94
C GLY A 291 -26.01 -0.25 -8.16
N VAL A 292 -24.79 -0.10 -8.69
CA VAL A 292 -23.72 0.71 -8.08
C VAL A 292 -24.08 2.20 -8.13
N ALA A 293 -24.53 2.69 -9.30
CA ALA A 293 -24.93 4.09 -9.46
C ALA A 293 -26.11 4.45 -8.53
N ALA A 294 -27.12 3.58 -8.44
CA ALA A 294 -28.26 3.76 -7.54
C ALA A 294 -27.84 3.71 -6.05
N ASN A 295 -26.90 2.82 -5.69
CA ASN A 295 -26.35 2.74 -4.34
C ASN A 295 -25.62 4.03 -3.96
N LEU A 296 -24.72 4.53 -4.81
CA LEU A 296 -23.96 5.75 -4.55
C LEU A 296 -24.86 6.99 -4.48
N GLN A 297 -25.87 7.09 -5.35
CA GLN A 297 -26.87 8.16 -5.29
C GLN A 297 -27.61 8.16 -3.94
N ARG A 298 -28.04 6.98 -3.47
CA ARG A 298 -28.67 6.83 -2.15
C ARG A 298 -27.71 7.19 -1.00
N GLN A 299 -26.45 6.75 -1.08
CA GLN A 299 -25.45 7.11 -0.07
C GLN A 299 -25.23 8.63 -0.02
N TYR A 300 -25.18 9.31 -1.17
CA TYR A 300 -25.08 10.77 -1.23
C TYR A 300 -26.21 11.47 -0.48
N GLU A 301 -27.46 11.10 -0.75
CA GLU A 301 -28.63 11.68 -0.09
C GLU A 301 -28.57 11.48 1.44
N GLN A 302 -28.18 10.28 1.88
CA GLN A 302 -28.04 9.96 3.30
C GLN A 302 -26.91 10.74 3.96
N VAL A 303 -25.77 10.89 3.29
CA VAL A 303 -24.59 11.61 3.79
C VAL A 303 -24.89 13.10 3.93
N VAL A 304 -25.48 13.72 2.90
CA VAL A 304 -25.86 15.14 2.92
C VAL A 304 -26.84 15.44 4.06
N GLU A 305 -27.85 14.59 4.24
CA GLU A 305 -28.81 14.74 5.33
C GLU A 305 -28.16 14.54 6.71
N ALA A 306 -27.20 13.61 6.83
CA ALA A 306 -26.48 13.37 8.08
C ALA A 306 -25.66 14.60 8.50
N TYR A 307 -24.88 15.20 7.59
CA TYR A 307 -24.07 16.39 7.92
C TYR A 307 -24.91 17.67 8.08
N LYS A 308 -26.08 17.78 7.45
CA LYS A 308 -27.01 18.89 7.74
C LYS A 308 -27.53 18.89 9.18
N ARG A 309 -27.69 17.69 9.78
CA ARG A 309 -28.15 17.54 11.17
C ARG A 309 -27.02 17.74 12.18
N ASP A 310 -25.78 17.49 11.78
CA ASP A 310 -24.61 17.65 12.62
C ASP A 310 -24.00 19.05 12.48
N SER A 311 -24.34 19.95 13.39
CA SER A 311 -23.79 21.31 13.39
C SER A 311 -22.31 21.39 13.78
N SER A 312 -21.66 20.27 14.13
CA SER A 312 -20.27 20.25 14.58
C SER A 312 -19.25 20.23 13.45
N VAL A 313 -19.66 19.78 12.25
CA VAL A 313 -18.81 19.73 11.06
C VAL A 313 -19.45 20.55 9.95
N THR A 314 -18.80 21.64 9.59
CA THR A 314 -19.19 22.47 8.45
C THR A 314 -18.61 21.86 7.18
N LEU A 315 -19.41 21.01 6.53
CA LEU A 315 -19.15 20.44 5.21
C LEU A 315 -20.28 20.85 4.26
N ASP A 316 -19.92 21.24 3.05
CA ASP A 316 -20.83 21.29 1.91
C ASP A 316 -20.46 20.18 0.93
N ILE A 317 -21.45 19.41 0.48
CA ILE A 317 -21.22 18.21 -0.35
C ILE A 317 -22.17 18.29 -1.54
N GLU A 318 -21.59 18.24 -2.74
CA GLU A 318 -22.31 18.30 -4.00
C GLU A 318 -21.85 17.20 -4.96
N LEU A 319 -22.72 16.83 -5.90
CA LEU A 319 -22.36 15.96 -7.02
C LEU A 319 -21.92 16.82 -8.21
N VAL A 320 -20.73 16.57 -8.73
CA VAL A 320 -20.24 17.26 -9.95
C VAL A 320 -21.08 16.78 -11.13
N ASP A 321 -21.74 17.71 -11.83
CA ASP A 321 -22.63 17.42 -12.97
C ASP A 321 -23.72 16.37 -12.69
N ALA A 322 -24.21 16.33 -11.45
CA ALA A 322 -25.13 15.30 -10.95
C ALA A 322 -24.61 13.86 -11.14
N ASN A 323 -23.30 13.66 -11.21
CA ASN A 323 -22.68 12.35 -11.33
C ASN A 323 -22.46 11.72 -9.94
N PRO A 324 -23.13 10.61 -9.59
CA PRO A 324 -22.99 9.98 -8.28
C PRO A 324 -21.59 9.37 -8.04
N PHE A 325 -20.72 9.35 -9.05
CA PHE A 325 -19.35 8.87 -8.95
C PHE A 325 -18.32 9.98 -8.69
N VAL A 326 -18.73 11.26 -8.69
CA VAL A 326 -17.82 12.39 -8.45
C VAL A 326 -18.45 13.36 -7.45
N TRP A 327 -17.93 13.34 -6.23
CA TRP A 327 -18.43 14.17 -5.14
C TRP A 327 -17.43 15.30 -4.90
N ALA A 328 -17.90 16.54 -4.89
CA ALA A 328 -17.12 17.68 -4.45
C ALA A 328 -17.52 18.01 -3.01
N ILE A 329 -16.51 18.10 -2.15
CA ILE A 329 -16.66 18.35 -0.72
C ILE A 329 -15.92 19.65 -0.42
N THR A 330 -16.63 20.62 0.15
CA THR A 330 -16.03 21.84 0.69
C THR A 330 -16.01 21.72 2.20
N TYR A 331 -14.82 21.54 2.76
CA TYR A 331 -14.59 21.50 4.19
C TYR A 331 -14.18 22.87 4.71
N PHE A 332 -14.95 23.38 5.66
CA PHE A 332 -14.65 24.62 6.36
C PHE A 332 -13.94 24.26 7.67
N GLY A 333 -12.70 24.71 7.81
CA GLY A 333 -11.87 24.38 8.97
C GLY A 333 -12.48 24.90 10.27
N ARG A 334 -12.52 24.03 11.29
CA ARG A 334 -13.23 24.32 12.54
C ARG A 334 -12.56 25.43 13.34
N PRO A 335 -13.36 26.23 14.09
CA PRO A 335 -12.83 27.19 15.04
C PRO A 335 -11.85 26.55 16.03
N MET A 336 -10.81 27.30 16.41
CA MET A 336 -9.80 26.87 17.38
C MET A 336 -8.95 25.65 16.96
N THR A 337 -8.98 25.26 15.68
CA THR A 337 -8.05 24.27 15.10
C THR A 337 -6.95 24.94 14.30
N ASN A 338 -5.93 24.18 13.88
CA ASN A 338 -4.90 24.70 12.96
C ASN A 338 -5.43 25.00 11.54
N LEU A 339 -6.67 24.60 11.25
CA LEU A 339 -7.35 24.80 9.97
C LEU A 339 -8.40 25.92 10.04
N ASP A 340 -8.55 26.58 11.19
CA ASP A 340 -9.55 27.61 11.44
C ASP A 340 -9.56 28.69 10.35
N GLY A 341 -10.76 28.95 9.83
CA GLY A 341 -11.00 29.91 8.74
C GLY A 341 -10.57 29.43 7.35
N GLY A 342 -10.08 28.19 7.20
CA GLY A 342 -9.73 27.61 5.91
C GLY A 342 -10.94 27.06 5.14
N LEU A 343 -10.86 27.05 3.81
CA LEU A 343 -11.84 26.48 2.91
C LEU A 343 -11.15 25.50 1.96
N PHE A 344 -11.36 24.20 2.18
CA PHE A 344 -10.67 23.15 1.45
C PHE A 344 -11.62 22.41 0.53
N ARG A 345 -11.39 22.52 -0.78
CA ARG A 345 -12.13 21.75 -1.77
C ARG A 345 -11.45 20.40 -1.99
N ILE A 346 -12.22 19.34 -1.80
CA ILE A 346 -11.80 17.95 -1.92
C ILE A 346 -12.70 17.27 -2.95
N THR A 347 -12.11 16.68 -3.99
CA THR A 347 -12.84 15.86 -4.94
C THR A 347 -12.69 14.39 -4.55
N LEU A 348 -13.81 13.69 -4.41
CA LEU A 348 -13.85 12.24 -4.24
C LEU A 348 -14.34 11.58 -5.54
N ARG A 349 -13.46 10.79 -6.17
CA ARG A 349 -13.78 10.02 -7.37
C ARG A 349 -13.98 8.55 -6.99
N LEU A 350 -15.11 8.00 -7.39
CA LEU A 350 -15.58 6.67 -7.00
C LEU A 350 -15.46 5.73 -8.18
N SER A 351 -14.92 4.53 -7.95
CA SER A 351 -14.79 3.53 -9.00
C SER A 351 -16.18 3.00 -9.40
N PRO A 352 -16.41 2.72 -10.69
CA PRO A 352 -17.55 1.93 -11.16
C PRO A 352 -17.62 0.51 -10.58
N ARG A 353 -16.54 0.05 -9.92
CA ARG A 353 -16.43 -1.22 -9.18
C ARG A 353 -16.49 -1.05 -7.66
N PHE A 354 -16.90 0.11 -7.16
CA PHE A 354 -17.07 0.31 -5.72
C PHE A 354 -18.04 -0.74 -5.12
N PRO A 355 -17.73 -1.40 -3.98
CA PRO A 355 -16.64 -1.10 -3.05
C PRO A 355 -15.32 -1.89 -3.24
N GLU A 356 -15.19 -2.71 -4.28
CA GLU A 356 -13.95 -3.47 -4.54
C GLU A 356 -12.75 -2.54 -4.74
N GLU A 357 -12.97 -1.44 -5.45
CA GLU A 357 -12.02 -0.34 -5.59
C GLU A 357 -12.47 0.84 -4.75
N GLN A 358 -11.58 1.25 -3.84
CA GLN A 358 -11.87 2.29 -2.87
C GLN A 358 -11.82 3.70 -3.50
N PRO A 359 -12.51 4.69 -2.92
CA PRO A 359 -12.51 6.06 -3.41
C PRO A 359 -11.10 6.68 -3.53
N ARG A 360 -10.90 7.52 -4.55
CA ARG A 360 -9.71 8.36 -4.69
C ARG A 360 -10.07 9.80 -4.37
N ALA A 361 -9.56 10.27 -3.23
CA ALA A 361 -9.72 11.65 -2.79
C ALA A 361 -8.57 12.52 -3.30
N ARG A 362 -8.87 13.79 -3.59
CA ARG A 362 -7.91 14.78 -4.07
C ARG A 362 -8.24 16.13 -3.45
N PHE A 363 -7.27 16.72 -2.75
CA PHE A 363 -7.35 18.12 -2.34
C PHE A 363 -7.06 18.99 -3.57
N GLU A 364 -8.10 19.67 -4.06
CA GLU A 364 -7.97 20.66 -5.13
C GLU A 364 -7.34 21.95 -4.59
N THR A 365 -7.65 22.27 -3.32
CA THR A 365 -7.00 23.36 -2.61
C THR A 365 -5.66 22.90 -2.03
N PRO A 366 -4.51 23.50 -2.43
CA PRO A 366 -3.21 23.08 -1.93
C PRO A 366 -3.08 23.23 -0.41
N LEU A 367 -2.75 22.13 0.28
CA LEU A 367 -2.60 22.10 1.73
C LEU A 367 -1.24 21.53 2.14
N PHE A 368 -0.46 22.31 2.90
CA PHE A 368 0.81 21.85 3.45
C PHE A 368 0.57 21.05 4.73
N HIS A 369 0.48 19.73 4.62
CA HIS A 369 0.16 18.85 5.74
C HIS A 369 0.87 17.49 5.61
N HIS A 370 1.23 16.85 6.73
CA HIS A 370 1.98 15.59 6.69
C HIS A 370 1.16 14.39 6.18
N ARG A 371 -0.17 14.41 6.32
CA ARG A 371 -1.11 13.41 5.76
C ARG A 371 -1.55 13.71 4.33
N ILE A 372 -1.14 14.83 3.74
CA ILE A 372 -1.56 15.22 2.37
C ILE A 372 -0.32 15.28 1.49
N ALA A 373 -0.24 14.37 0.51
CA ALA A 373 0.85 14.33 -0.45
C ALA A 373 0.94 15.65 -1.23
N ARG A 374 2.09 15.93 -1.85
CA ARG A 374 2.30 17.21 -2.56
C ARG A 374 1.31 17.47 -3.69
N ASP A 375 0.79 16.41 -4.27
CA ASP A 375 -0.20 16.48 -5.32
C ASP A 375 -1.63 16.67 -4.78
N GLY A 376 -1.85 16.58 -3.47
CA GLY A 376 -3.16 16.70 -2.82
C GLY A 376 -3.80 15.36 -2.47
N THR A 377 -3.12 14.22 -2.68
CA THR A 377 -3.65 12.92 -2.28
C THR A 377 -3.61 12.76 -0.74
N PRO A 378 -4.75 12.52 -0.07
CA PRO A 378 -4.77 12.29 1.37
C PRO A 378 -4.45 10.84 1.75
N CYS A 379 -3.75 10.71 2.87
CA CYS A 379 -3.53 9.47 3.60
C CYS A 379 -4.53 9.35 4.74
N TYR A 380 -5.51 8.46 4.60
CA TYR A 380 -6.56 8.26 5.58
C TYR A 380 -6.98 6.78 5.67
N THR A 381 -7.57 6.41 6.81
CA THR A 381 -8.18 5.11 7.04
C THR A 381 -9.70 5.27 7.12
N THR A 382 -10.44 4.24 6.75
CA THR A 382 -11.91 4.20 6.88
C THR A 382 -12.28 3.06 7.80
N THR A 383 -13.33 3.25 8.60
CA THR A 383 -13.91 2.20 9.45
C THR A 383 -14.75 1.22 8.63
N ARG A 384 -15.34 1.68 7.53
CA ARG A 384 -16.16 0.90 6.61
C ARG A 384 -15.81 1.27 5.17
N SER A 385 -15.26 0.31 4.45
CA SER A 385 -14.81 0.46 3.06
C SER A 385 -15.95 0.52 2.04
N ASP A 386 -17.17 0.16 2.45
CA ASP A 386 -18.39 0.14 1.63
C ASP A 386 -19.28 1.38 1.83
N ASP A 387 -18.90 2.29 2.73
CA ASP A 387 -19.68 3.45 3.14
C ASP A 387 -18.92 4.77 2.90
N ILE A 388 -19.44 5.62 2.01
CA ILE A 388 -18.80 6.88 1.63
C ILE A 388 -18.72 7.86 2.80
N LYS A 389 -19.69 7.84 3.73
CA LYS A 389 -19.61 8.68 4.94
C LYS A 389 -18.34 8.37 5.73
N SER A 390 -18.06 7.08 5.95
CA SER A 390 -16.87 6.62 6.67
C SER A 390 -15.56 7.05 6.00
N HIS A 391 -15.53 7.16 4.66
CA HIS A 391 -14.39 7.74 3.94
C HIS A 391 -14.22 9.24 4.21
N ILE A 392 -15.32 10.00 4.17
CA ILE A 392 -15.28 11.44 4.44
C ILE A 392 -14.85 11.69 5.90
N ASP A 393 -15.45 10.99 6.85
CA ASP A 393 -15.08 11.05 8.27
C ASP A 393 -13.58 10.76 8.45
N GLY A 394 -13.05 9.70 7.83
CA GLY A 394 -11.64 9.37 7.91
C GLY A 394 -10.70 10.42 7.31
N ILE A 395 -11.11 11.11 6.23
CA ILE A 395 -10.34 12.22 5.65
C ILE A 395 -10.30 13.40 6.62
N ILE A 396 -11.45 13.76 7.22
CA ILE A 396 -11.54 14.87 8.17
C ILE A 396 -10.77 14.55 9.46
N GLU A 397 -10.90 13.34 9.99
CA GLU A 397 -10.15 12.87 11.16
C GLU A 397 -8.63 12.95 10.91
N ALA A 398 -8.17 12.52 9.73
CA ALA A 398 -6.75 12.62 9.37
C ALA A 398 -6.22 14.06 9.26
N LEU A 399 -7.09 15.05 9.02
CA LEU A 399 -6.73 16.46 9.00
C LEU A 399 -6.74 17.11 10.39
N GLU A 400 -7.68 16.70 11.23
CA GLU A 400 -7.93 17.32 12.55
C GLU A 400 -7.13 16.69 13.69
N GLU A 401 -6.40 15.60 13.42
CA GLU A 401 -5.59 14.90 14.42
C GLU A 401 -4.46 15.82 14.96
N GLU A 402 -4.67 16.40 16.15
CA GLU A 402 -3.73 17.39 16.72
C GLU A 402 -2.43 16.76 17.26
N SER A 403 -2.46 15.49 17.66
CA SER A 403 -1.32 14.78 18.26
C SER A 403 -1.24 13.32 17.82
N PRO A 404 -1.04 13.07 16.52
CA PRO A 404 -0.90 11.72 15.99
C PRO A 404 0.29 10.98 16.63
N PRO A 405 0.14 9.67 16.91
CA PRO A 405 1.31 8.85 17.20
C PRO A 405 2.28 8.88 16.01
N TYR A 406 3.58 8.77 16.29
CA TYR A 406 4.59 8.72 15.24
C TYR A 406 4.42 7.43 14.43
N ASP A 407 3.96 7.58 13.18
CA ASP A 407 3.89 6.49 12.21
C ASP A 407 4.32 6.97 10.82
N PRO A 408 5.56 6.64 10.37
CA PRO A 408 6.07 7.03 9.05
C PRO A 408 5.19 6.56 7.89
N ARG A 409 4.41 5.49 8.06
CA ARG A 409 3.52 4.94 7.03
C ARG A 409 2.33 5.84 6.73
N THR A 410 2.11 6.85 7.56
CA THR A 410 1.05 7.84 7.38
C THR A 410 1.56 9.18 6.85
N MET A 411 2.88 9.34 6.78
CA MET A 411 3.58 10.58 6.47
C MET A 411 3.86 10.69 4.97
N VAL A 412 2.81 10.97 4.20
CA VAL A 412 2.87 10.98 2.72
C VAL A 412 3.49 12.24 2.12
N ASN A 413 3.77 13.24 2.95
CA ASN A 413 4.55 14.42 2.57
C ASN A 413 5.84 14.48 3.39
N PRO A 414 6.97 13.97 2.87
CA PRO A 414 8.23 13.86 3.61
C PRO A 414 8.76 15.20 4.14
N GLU A 415 8.52 16.29 3.41
CA GLU A 415 8.94 17.64 3.83
C GLU A 415 8.13 18.14 5.02
N ALA A 416 6.80 18.03 4.93
CA ALA A 416 5.90 18.40 6.02
C ALA A 416 6.15 17.54 7.26
N ALA A 417 6.33 16.23 7.08
CA ALA A 417 6.61 15.28 8.14
C ALA A 417 7.94 15.60 8.86
N LYS A 418 9.01 15.88 8.11
CA LYS A 418 10.29 16.28 8.71
C LYS A 418 10.13 17.50 9.62
N LEU A 419 9.36 18.50 9.18
CA LEU A 419 9.15 19.70 9.99
C LEU A 419 8.25 19.45 11.21
N TYR A 420 7.22 18.61 11.06
CA TYR A 420 6.26 18.32 12.13
C TYR A 420 6.88 17.51 13.27
N TRP A 421 7.68 16.48 12.96
CA TRP A 421 8.38 15.66 13.97
C TRP A 421 9.78 16.14 14.31
N GLY A 422 10.24 17.23 13.69
CA GLY A 422 11.55 17.84 13.91
C GLY A 422 11.68 18.63 15.23
N THR A 423 12.69 19.51 15.27
CA THR A 423 12.98 20.38 16.43
C THR A 423 11.85 21.38 16.70
N PRO A 424 11.81 22.04 17.89
CA PRO A 424 10.83 23.09 18.16
C PRO A 424 10.80 24.22 17.10
N GLU A 425 11.93 24.57 16.50
CA GLU A 425 12.05 25.56 15.42
C GLU A 425 11.47 25.05 14.10
N GLU A 426 11.70 23.77 13.78
CA GLU A 426 11.12 23.11 12.60
C GLU A 426 9.59 23.02 12.73
N ARG A 427 9.07 22.69 13.92
CA ARG A 427 7.63 22.69 14.22
C ARG A 427 7.00 24.07 14.08
N LYS A 428 7.68 25.13 14.52
CA LYS A 428 7.24 26.51 14.28
C LYS A 428 7.17 26.82 12.79
N THR A 429 8.12 26.30 12.01
CA THR A 429 8.14 26.45 10.56
C THR A 429 6.99 25.70 9.89
N TYR A 430 6.70 24.46 10.32
CA TYR A 430 5.52 23.70 9.89
C TYR A 430 4.25 24.51 10.12
N ASN A 431 4.00 24.96 11.36
CA ASN A 431 2.79 25.70 11.72
C ASN A 431 2.64 27.00 10.91
N ARG A 432 3.75 27.68 10.62
CA ARG A 432 3.74 28.88 9.76
C ARG A 432 3.37 28.53 8.31
N GLN A 433 3.87 27.42 7.77
CA GLN A 433 3.53 26.99 6.41
C GLN A 433 2.08 26.51 6.31
N LEU A 434 1.61 25.75 7.30
CA LEU A 434 0.22 25.32 7.40
C LEU A 434 -0.72 26.53 7.42
N ARG A 435 -0.51 27.51 8.32
CA ARG A 435 -1.34 28.74 8.36
C ARG A 435 -1.33 29.52 7.05
N ARG A 436 -0.20 29.58 6.35
CA ARG A 436 -0.14 30.20 5.01
C ARG A 436 -0.95 29.44 3.97
N ALA A 437 -0.98 28.10 4.05
CA ALA A 437 -1.84 27.29 3.20
C ALA A 437 -3.32 27.52 3.52
N VAL A 438 -3.69 27.59 4.82
CA VAL A 438 -5.05 27.96 5.26
C VAL A 438 -5.44 29.34 4.73
N GLN A 439 -4.59 30.35 4.85
CA GLN A 439 -4.92 31.70 4.35
C GLN A 439 -5.14 31.73 2.83
N ARG A 440 -4.30 31.04 2.07
CA ARG A 440 -4.45 30.92 0.60
C ARG A 440 -5.64 30.09 0.16
N SER A 441 -6.23 29.28 1.05
CA SER A 441 -7.40 28.47 0.72
C SER A 441 -8.66 29.33 0.46
N LEU A 442 -8.63 30.59 0.88
CA LEU A 442 -9.69 31.59 0.69
C LEU A 442 -9.53 32.42 -0.59
N GLU A 443 -8.36 32.36 -1.23
CA GLU A 443 -8.04 33.03 -2.51
C GLU A 443 -8.43 32.13 -3.68
#